data_AF-A0AB32XCG0-F1
#
_entry.id   AF-A0AB32XCG0-F1
#
_cell.length_a   1.000
_cell.length_b   1.000
_cell.length_c   1.000
_cell.angle_alpha   90.00
_cell.angle_beta   90.00
_cell.angle_gamma   90.00
#
_symmetry.space_group_name_H-M   'P 1'
#
loop_
_entity.id
_entity.type
_entity.pdbx_description
1 polymer ?
#
loop_
_entity_poly.entity_id
_entity_poly.type
_entity_poly.pdbx_seq_one_letter_code
_entity_poly.pdbx_strand_id
1 'polypeptide(L)'
;MNSNIKNIVFLENSAMYLQNINDTLYYKIEANFKHDYNTSKVNKDIKAHRLVEWKLNLGKEKVKTIFGNYVTTYNKERIICDLVESIDDYDLETRP
;
A
#
# COMPACT_ATOMS: atom_id res chain seq x y z
N MET A 1 16.73 4.97 -11.28
CA MET A 1 16.13 4.15 -10.18
C MET A 1 16.11 2.70 -10.64
N ASN A 2 16.87 1.82 -9.98
CA ASN A 2 17.10 0.44 -10.42
C ASN A 2 15.85 -0.44 -10.29
N SER A 3 15.67 -1.32 -11.27
CA SER A 3 14.46 -2.01 -11.70
C SER A 3 13.93 -3.18 -10.82
N ASN A 4 14.19 -3.19 -9.51
CA ASN A 4 13.76 -4.30 -8.63
C ASN A 4 12.49 -4.01 -7.79
N ILE A 5 11.64 -3.08 -8.24
CA ILE A 5 10.33 -2.74 -7.64
C ILE A 5 9.20 -3.60 -8.25
N LYS A 6 9.49 -4.85 -8.68
CA LYS A 6 8.46 -5.71 -9.30
C LYS A 6 7.41 -6.25 -8.32
N ASN A 7 7.63 -6.12 -7.01
CA ASN A 7 6.84 -6.77 -5.97
C ASN A 7 6.27 -5.80 -4.92
N ILE A 8 6.25 -4.51 -5.21
CA ILE A 8 5.75 -3.48 -4.31
C ILE A 8 4.32 -3.12 -4.72
N VAL A 9 3.41 -3.14 -3.76
CA VAL A 9 2.03 -2.65 -3.94
C VAL A 9 1.77 -1.60 -2.87
N PHE A 10 1.53 -0.35 -3.26
CA PHE A 10 1.18 0.69 -2.30
C PHE A 10 -0.12 0.35 -1.56
N LEU A 11 -0.21 0.64 -0.27
CA LEU A 11 -1.41 0.39 0.57
C LEU A 11 -1.86 1.63 1.37
N GLU A 12 -3.00 1.50 2.04
CA GLU A 12 -3.63 2.51 2.88
C GLU A 12 -3.63 3.90 2.23
N ASN A 13 -3.13 4.90 2.94
CA ASN A 13 -3.02 6.29 2.53
C ASN A 13 -2.26 6.48 1.21
N SER A 14 -1.22 5.68 0.95
CA SER A 14 -0.48 5.73 -0.32
C SER A 14 -1.35 5.25 -1.48
N ALA A 15 -2.14 4.19 -1.27
CA ALA A 15 -3.07 3.69 -2.27
C ALA A 15 -4.24 4.66 -2.48
N MET A 16 -4.81 5.21 -1.41
CA MET A 16 -5.90 6.19 -1.47
C MET A 16 -5.51 7.45 -2.26
N TYR A 17 -4.32 7.99 -2.01
CA TYR A 17 -3.79 9.14 -2.75
C TYR A 17 -3.65 8.81 -4.24
N LEU A 18 -3.04 7.67 -4.55
CA LEU A 18 -2.86 7.21 -5.93
C LEU A 18 -4.18 6.95 -6.67
N GLN A 19 -5.26 6.67 -5.94
CA GLN A 19 -6.61 6.46 -6.46
C GLN A 19 -7.49 7.70 -6.49
N ASN A 20 -6.96 8.86 -6.08
CA ASN A 20 -7.71 10.10 -5.89
C ASN A 20 -8.92 9.91 -4.95
N ILE A 21 -8.75 9.09 -3.90
CA ILE A 21 -9.73 8.93 -2.81
C ILE A 21 -9.54 10.03 -1.77
N ASN A 22 -8.29 10.47 -1.57
CA ASN A 22 -7.95 11.63 -0.75
C ASN A 22 -6.88 12.49 -1.45
N ASP A 23 -6.85 13.79 -1.11
CA ASP A 23 -5.86 14.74 -1.63
C ASP A 23 -4.67 14.93 -0.67
N THR A 24 -4.71 14.26 0.48
CA THR A 24 -3.67 14.37 1.51
C THR A 24 -2.42 13.61 1.09
N LEU A 25 -1.30 14.33 0.98
CA LEU A 25 0.01 13.73 0.78
C LEU A 25 0.59 13.30 2.13
N TYR A 26 0.77 12.00 2.34
CA TYR A 26 1.32 11.48 3.60
C TYR A 26 2.86 11.41 3.53
N TYR A 27 3.53 11.80 4.61
CA TYR A 27 5.00 11.80 4.70
C TYR A 27 5.62 10.40 4.72
N LYS A 28 4.85 9.38 5.12
CA LYS A 28 5.28 7.97 5.11
C LYS A 28 4.61 7.24 3.96
N ILE A 29 5.44 6.57 3.17
CA ILE A 29 4.98 5.65 2.13
C ILE A 29 4.75 4.29 2.79
N GLU A 30 3.61 3.69 2.50
CA GLU A 30 3.29 2.34 2.96
C GLU A 30 3.17 1.39 1.78
N ALA A 31 3.82 0.23 1.85
CA ALA A 31 3.74 -0.77 0.79
C ALA A 31 3.75 -2.22 1.28
N ASN A 32 2.98 -3.04 0.57
CA ASN A 32 2.97 -4.50 0.70
C ASN A 32 4.01 -5.14 -0.21
N PHE A 33 4.69 -6.13 0.35
CA PHE A 33 5.69 -6.96 -0.32
C PHE A 33 5.27 -8.43 -0.22
N LYS A 34 5.81 -9.25 -1.12
CA LYS A 34 5.68 -10.71 -1.00
C LYS A 34 6.33 -11.18 0.31
N HIS A 35 5.73 -12.16 0.96
CA HIS A 35 6.16 -12.67 2.27
C HIS A 35 7.65 -13.07 2.34
N ASP A 36 8.20 -13.63 1.26
CA ASP A 36 9.61 -14.05 1.15
C ASP A 36 10.57 -12.91 0.72
N TYR A 37 10.07 -11.69 0.54
CA TYR A 37 10.88 -10.57 0.12
C TYR A 37 11.77 -10.05 1.25
N ASN A 38 13.06 -9.87 0.96
CA ASN A 38 14.02 -9.31 1.90
C ASN A 38 13.84 -7.79 2.05
N THR A 39 13.12 -7.38 3.10
CA THR A 39 12.84 -5.97 3.40
C THR A 39 14.01 -5.22 4.03
N SER A 40 15.13 -5.86 4.37
CA SER A 40 16.30 -5.17 4.95
C SER A 40 16.94 -4.13 4.02
N LYS A 41 16.68 -4.24 2.71
CA LYS A 41 17.15 -3.32 1.67
C LYS A 41 16.11 -2.28 1.27
N VAL A 42 14.92 -2.29 1.89
CA VAL A 42 13.86 -1.30 1.63
C VAL A 42 14.27 0.02 2.28
N ASN A 43 13.95 1.14 1.62
CA ASN A 43 14.19 2.46 2.20
C ASN A 43 13.47 2.58 3.55
N LYS A 44 14.14 3.14 4.57
CA LYS A 44 13.60 3.35 5.92
C LYS A 44 12.36 4.26 5.95
N ASP A 45 12.18 5.09 4.91
CA ASP A 45 10.99 5.94 4.75
C ASP A 45 9.75 5.17 4.29
N ILE A 46 9.92 3.88 3.90
CA ILE A 46 8.84 3.00 3.49
C ILE A 46 8.52 2.06 4.64
N LYS A 47 7.28 2.13 5.14
CA LYS A 47 6.73 1.14 6.06
C LYS A 47 6.37 -0.11 5.24
N ALA A 48 7.14 -1.17 5.45
CA ALA A 48 7.03 -2.41 4.68
C ALA A 48 6.15 -3.44 5.39
N HIS A 49 5.08 -3.85 4.73
CA HIS A 49 4.18 -4.92 5.14
C HIS A 49 4.42 -6.16 4.28
N ARG A 50 4.11 -7.34 4.81
CA ARG A 50 4.29 -8.62 4.10
C ARG A 50 2.97 -9.34 3.99
N LEU A 51 2.64 -9.78 2.77
CA LEU A 51 1.43 -10.56 2.49
C LEU A 51 1.78 -11.89 1.82
N VAL A 52 0.93 -12.87 2.09
CA VAL A 52 0.85 -14.10 1.28
C VAL A 52 0.49 -13.76 -0.16
N GLU A 53 0.95 -14.58 -1.10
CA GLU A 53 0.93 -14.24 -2.53
C GLU A 53 -0.47 -13.94 -3.08
N TRP A 54 -1.49 -14.71 -2.69
CA TRP A 54 -2.85 -14.48 -3.14
C TRP A 54 -3.41 -13.13 -2.63
N LYS A 55 -3.20 -12.79 -1.34
CA LYS A 55 -3.58 -11.48 -0.78
C LYS A 55 -2.79 -10.36 -1.45
N LEU A 56 -1.51 -10.57 -1.74
CA LEU A 56 -0.71 -9.55 -2.42
C LEU A 56 -1.29 -9.23 -3.80
N ASN A 57 -1.70 -10.24 -4.56
CA ASN A 57 -2.19 -10.10 -5.95
C ASN A 57 -3.65 -9.63 -6.07
N LEU A 58 -4.46 -9.79 -5.03
CA LEU A 58 -5.87 -9.43 -5.05
C LEU A 58 -6.08 -7.91 -5.18
N GLY A 59 -6.78 -7.49 -6.23
CA GLY A 59 -7.12 -6.07 -6.45
C GLY A 59 -5.95 -5.19 -6.92
N LYS A 60 -4.85 -5.78 -7.41
CA LYS A 60 -3.74 -4.99 -7.99
C LYS A 60 -4.16 -4.26 -9.25
N GLU A 61 -3.73 -3.01 -9.37
CA GLU A 61 -3.85 -2.24 -10.61
C GLU A 61 -2.68 -1.30 -10.82
N LYS A 62 -2.53 -0.82 -12.07
CA LYS A 62 -1.50 0.15 -12.44
C LYS A 62 -2.11 1.52 -12.61
N VAL A 63 -1.53 2.51 -11.94
CA VAL A 63 -1.94 3.90 -12.03
C VAL A 63 -0.77 4.79 -12.41
N LYS A 64 -1.07 5.91 -13.07
CA LYS A 64 -0.08 6.91 -13.44
C LYS A 64 0.05 7.93 -12.31
N THR A 65 1.24 8.07 -11.77
CA THR A 65 1.56 9.08 -10.76
C THR A 65 1.54 10.49 -11.37
N ILE A 66 1.46 11.51 -10.51
CA ILE A 66 1.60 12.93 -10.90
C ILE A 66 2.95 13.22 -11.59
N PHE A 67 3.97 12.41 -11.30
CA PHE A 67 5.30 12.50 -11.93
C PHE A 67 5.40 11.78 -13.27
N GLY A 68 4.29 11.21 -13.76
CA GLY A 68 4.19 10.56 -15.06
C GLY A 68 4.58 9.08 -15.11
N ASN A 69 5.11 8.52 -14.01
CA ASN A 69 5.50 7.10 -13.92
C ASN A 69 4.31 6.21 -13.55
N TYR A 70 4.27 4.99 -14.10
CA TYR A 70 3.28 3.98 -13.68
C TYR A 70 3.77 3.21 -12.46
N VAL A 71 2.86 3.02 -11.50
CA VAL A 71 3.09 2.25 -10.28
C VAL A 71 1.97 1.25 -10.04
N THR A 72 2.27 0.19 -9.29
CA THR A 72 1.28 -0.81 -8.89
C THR A 72 0.71 -0.45 -7.52
N THR A 73 -0.61 -0.40 -7.41
CA THR A 73 -1.37 -0.11 -6.19
C THR A 73 -2.58 -1.05 -6.08
N TYR A 74 -3.35 -0.93 -5.01
CA TYR A 74 -4.67 -1.56 -4.92
C TYR A 74 -5.77 -0.71 -5.54
N ASN A 75 -6.78 -1.38 -6.08
CA ASN A 75 -8.02 -0.77 -6.56
C ASN A 75 -8.91 -0.33 -5.39
N LYS A 76 -9.96 0.43 -5.71
CA LYS A 76 -10.83 1.04 -4.70
C LYS A 76 -11.55 0.00 -3.84
N GLU A 77 -12.03 -1.09 -4.44
CA GLU A 77 -12.71 -2.18 -3.73
C GLU A 77 -11.78 -2.82 -2.71
N ARG A 78 -10.54 -3.12 -3.09
CA ARG A 78 -9.56 -3.71 -2.18
C ARG A 78 -9.18 -2.76 -1.06
N ILE A 79 -9.00 -1.47 -1.35
CA ILE A 79 -8.74 -0.45 -0.33
C ILE A 79 -9.90 -0.43 0.69
N ILE A 80 -11.15 -0.46 0.23
CA ILE A 80 -12.32 -0.49 1.12
C ILE A 80 -12.34 -1.77 1.95
N CYS A 81 -12.04 -2.94 1.37
CA CYS A 81 -11.95 -4.19 2.12
C CYS A 81 -10.88 -4.15 3.22
N ASP A 82 -9.68 -3.64 2.90
CA ASP A 82 -8.59 -3.50 3.87
C ASP A 82 -8.98 -2.49 4.99
N LEU A 83 -9.68 -1.40 4.65
CA LEU A 83 -10.21 -0.46 5.64
C LEU A 83 -11.22 -1.14 6.56
N VAL A 84 -12.16 -1.91 6.02
CA VAL A 84 -13.16 -2.63 6.83
C VAL A 84 -12.51 -3.71 7.71
N GLU A 85 -11.53 -4.46 7.19
CA GLU A 85 -10.77 -5.47 7.97
C GLU A 85 -10.02 -4.82 9.14
N SER A 86 -9.60 -3.55 9.01
CA SER A 86 -8.89 -2.82 10.06
C SER A 86 -9.78 -2.04 11.04
N ILE A 87 -11.10 -1.97 10.83
CA ILE A 87 -12.02 -1.26 11.73
C ILE A 87 -11.94 -1.81 13.16
N ASP A 88 -11.78 -3.12 13.32
CA ASP A 88 -11.62 -3.77 14.63
C ASP A 88 -10.35 -3.30 15.37
N ASP A 89 -9.30 -2.91 14.64
CA ASP A 89 -8.07 -2.34 15.20
C ASP A 89 -8.21 -0.83 15.51
N TYR A 90 -9.01 -0.09 14.71
CA TYR A 90 -9.27 1.34 14.94
C TYR A 90 -10.14 1.61 16.18
N ASP A 91 -11.05 0.68 16.52
CA ASP A 91 -11.92 0.80 17.71
C ASP A 91 -11.19 0.54 19.04
N LEU A 92 -9.90 0.19 19.01
CA LEU A 92 -9.06 0.06 20.20
C LEU A 92 -8.49 1.43 20.69
N GLU A 93 -8.49 2.46 19.85
CA GLU A 93 -8.02 3.80 20.24
C GLU A 93 -9.08 4.68 20.92
N THR A 94 -10.31 4.19 21.11
CA THR A 94 -11.39 4.85 21.86
C THR A 94 -11.68 4.20 23.23
N ARG A 95 -10.64 3.72 23.92
CA ARG A 95 -10.74 3.47 25.37
C ARG A 95 -10.24 4.69 26.16
N PRO A 96 -11.11 5.40 26.91
CA PRO A 96 -10.68 6.41 27.87
C PRO A 96 -9.87 5.81 29.03
#